data_AF-A0A7S2I2F9-F1
#
_entry.id   AF-A0A7S2I2F9-F1
#
_cell.length_a   1.000
_cell.length_b   1.000
_cell.length_c   1.000
_cell.angle_alpha   90.00
_cell.angle_beta   90.00
_cell.angle_gamma   90.00
#
_symmetry.space_group_name_H-M   'P 1'
#
loop_
_entity.id
_entity.type
_entity.pdbx_description
1 polymer ?
#
loop_
_entity_poly.entity_id
_entity_poly.type
_entity_poly.pdbx_seq_one_letter_code
_entity_poly.pdbx_strand_id
1 'polypeptide(L)'
;YVKQEAKVRALDAAIEADPHDVQAWDGRLKEALAARTGSPGPQEVFERAVKQFPFAGRVWVAYGEWSEQEGAAQANAVYQRCLQQVPSLDLWMSYLGFCKRYQTVEEVLRAYQRALDLLGTDSKAGPLWTEYLALLKHMYNLQRKKENPDAEVSGQLLAQDANPMETARRVMKPLFKK
;
A
#
# COMPACT_ATOMS: atom_id res chain seq x y z
N TYR A 1 -29.01 8.04 15.53
CA TYR A 1 -28.69 7.20 16.70
C TYR A 1 -29.50 5.90 16.71
N VAL A 2 -30.77 5.85 17.12
CA VAL A 2 -31.55 4.58 17.22
C VAL A 2 -31.61 3.76 15.91
N LYS A 3 -31.81 4.39 14.75
CA LYS A 3 -31.82 3.69 13.45
C LYS A 3 -30.46 3.11 13.05
N GLN A 4 -29.37 3.73 13.49
CA GLN A 4 -28.01 3.32 13.14
C GLN A 4 -27.58 2.11 13.98
N GLU A 5 -27.89 2.12 15.28
CA GLU A 5 -27.67 0.97 16.16
C GLU A 5 -28.48 -0.25 15.74
N ALA A 6 -29.75 -0.06 15.33
CA ALA A 6 -30.58 -1.15 14.81
C ALA A 6 -29.99 -1.78 13.55
N LYS A 7 -29.43 -0.96 12.65
CA LYS A 7 -28.77 -1.43 11.43
C LYS A 7 -27.49 -2.21 11.74
N VAL A 8 -26.66 -1.71 12.66
CA VAL A 8 -25.44 -2.41 13.12
C VAL A 8 -25.80 -3.78 13.70
N ARG A 9 -26.81 -3.87 14.56
CA ARG A 9 -27.28 -5.15 15.13
C ARG A 9 -27.79 -6.12 14.07
N ALA A 10 -28.53 -5.64 13.06
CA ALA A 10 -28.99 -6.49 11.98
C ALA A 10 -27.83 -7.05 11.15
N LEU A 11 -26.80 -6.24 10.90
CA LEU A 11 -25.59 -6.67 10.19
C LEU A 11 -24.77 -7.66 11.03
N ASP A 12 -24.60 -7.43 12.32
CA ASP A 12 -23.90 -8.37 13.21
C ASP A 12 -24.66 -9.71 13.30
N ALA A 13 -25.99 -9.70 13.40
CA ALA A 13 -26.81 -10.91 13.37
C ALA A 13 -26.72 -11.66 12.02
N ALA A 14 -26.63 -10.94 10.90
CA ALA A 14 -26.41 -11.55 9.59
C ALA A 14 -25.02 -12.22 9.49
N ILE A 15 -23.98 -11.58 10.03
CA ILE A 15 -22.62 -12.15 10.11
C ILE A 15 -22.58 -13.38 11.03
N GLU A 16 -23.33 -13.38 12.12
CA GLU A 16 -23.43 -14.54 13.03
C GLU A 16 -24.18 -15.71 12.38
N ALA A 17 -25.21 -15.43 11.58
CA ALA A 17 -25.95 -16.43 10.83
C ALA A 17 -25.13 -17.00 9.66
N ASP A 18 -24.39 -16.15 8.95
CA ASP A 18 -23.45 -16.54 7.90
C ASP A 18 -22.14 -15.73 7.99
N PRO A 19 -21.07 -16.32 8.56
CA PRO A 19 -19.76 -15.68 8.66
C PRO A 19 -19.14 -15.31 7.32
N HIS A 20 -19.61 -15.89 6.21
CA HIS A 20 -19.10 -15.64 4.86
C HIS A 20 -19.97 -14.65 4.06
N ASP A 21 -20.99 -14.03 4.67
CA ASP A 21 -21.80 -13.00 4.03
C ASP A 21 -21.00 -11.71 3.80
N VAL A 22 -20.38 -11.65 2.62
CA VAL A 22 -19.57 -10.52 2.15
C VAL A 22 -20.34 -9.20 2.18
N GLN A 23 -21.65 -9.21 1.89
CA GLN A 23 -22.46 -7.99 1.87
C GLN A 23 -22.72 -7.47 3.29
N ALA A 24 -22.97 -8.38 4.24
CA ALA A 24 -23.10 -8.01 5.64
C ALA A 24 -21.80 -7.40 6.18
N TRP A 25 -20.64 -7.99 5.86
CA TRP A 25 -19.33 -7.45 6.21
C TRP A 25 -19.06 -6.08 5.58
N ASP A 26 -19.35 -5.90 4.28
CA ASP A 26 -19.19 -4.62 3.60
C ASP A 26 -20.08 -3.53 4.21
N GLY A 27 -21.32 -3.86 4.55
CA GLY A 27 -22.24 -2.96 5.25
C GLY A 27 -21.72 -2.61 6.65
N ARG A 28 -21.19 -3.60 7.38
CA ARG A 28 -20.71 -3.43 8.75
C ARG A 28 -19.45 -2.56 8.82
N LEU A 29 -18.52 -2.73 7.87
CA LEU A 29 -17.32 -1.90 7.74
C LEU A 29 -17.69 -0.45 7.38
N LYS A 30 -18.61 -0.24 6.45
CA LYS A 30 -19.10 1.11 6.09
C LYS A 30 -19.71 1.84 7.28
N GLU A 31 -20.54 1.15 8.08
CA GLU A 31 -21.12 1.74 9.29
C GLU A 31 -20.04 2.05 10.33
N ALA A 32 -19.04 1.18 10.49
CA ALA A 32 -17.94 1.41 11.43
C ALA A 32 -17.13 2.66 11.07
N LEU A 33 -16.80 2.82 9.78
CA LEU A 33 -16.08 3.99 9.26
C LEU A 33 -16.88 5.30 9.37
N ALA A 34 -18.21 5.22 9.31
CA ALA A 34 -19.10 6.38 9.44
C ALA A 34 -19.44 6.76 10.89
N ALA A 35 -19.23 5.85 11.84
CA ALA A 35 -19.56 6.07 13.23
C ALA A 35 -18.57 7.02 13.90
N ARG A 36 -19.09 8.07 14.56
CA ARG A 36 -18.27 9.05 15.31
C ARG A 36 -18.17 8.75 16.81
N THR A 37 -19.11 8.00 17.38
CA THR A 37 -19.13 7.62 18.80
C THR A 37 -20.09 6.44 19.06
N GLY A 38 -19.71 5.52 19.97
CA GLY A 38 -20.65 4.56 20.62
C GLY A 38 -20.73 3.13 20.07
N SER A 39 -20.04 2.79 18.98
CA SER A 39 -19.92 1.40 18.47
C SER A 39 -18.50 0.87 18.66
N PRO A 40 -18.26 -0.46 18.55
CA PRO A 40 -16.92 -0.98 18.29
C PRO A 40 -16.21 -0.11 17.26
N GLY A 41 -15.01 0.37 17.62
CA GLY A 41 -14.24 1.23 16.74
C GLY A 41 -13.97 0.53 15.39
N PRO A 42 -13.71 1.27 14.31
CA PRO A 42 -13.43 0.67 13.00
C PRO A 42 -12.35 -0.42 13.06
N GLN A 43 -11.33 -0.24 13.91
CA GLN A 43 -10.28 -1.23 14.17
C GLN A 43 -10.81 -2.61 14.55
N GLU A 44 -11.74 -2.71 15.49
CA GLU A 44 -12.26 -4.01 15.96
C GLU A 44 -12.99 -4.75 14.83
N VAL A 45 -13.75 -4.01 14.02
CA VAL A 45 -14.48 -4.55 12.88
C VAL A 45 -13.51 -5.02 11.80
N PHE A 46 -12.46 -4.25 11.51
CA PHE A 46 -11.39 -4.67 10.61
C PHE A 46 -10.66 -5.92 11.10
N GLU A 47 -10.27 -5.99 12.38
CA GLU A 47 -9.61 -7.17 12.96
C GLU A 47 -10.49 -8.43 12.86
N ARG A 48 -11.79 -8.31 13.10
CA ARG A 48 -12.74 -9.42 12.88
C ARG A 48 -12.82 -9.79 11.40
N ALA A 49 -12.93 -8.82 10.50
CA ALA A 49 -13.05 -9.06 9.06
C ALA A 49 -11.81 -9.73 8.47
N VAL A 50 -10.61 -9.29 8.83
CA VAL A 50 -9.35 -9.88 8.32
C VAL A 50 -9.05 -11.24 8.95
N LYS A 51 -9.57 -11.52 10.15
CA LYS A 51 -9.55 -12.87 10.73
C LYS A 51 -10.45 -13.83 9.95
N GLN A 52 -11.62 -13.36 9.52
CA GLN A 52 -12.55 -14.16 8.71
C GLN A 52 -12.06 -14.33 7.26
N PHE A 53 -11.50 -13.28 6.66
CA PHE A 53 -11.02 -13.27 5.29
C PHE A 53 -9.53 -12.87 5.20
N PRO A 54 -8.61 -13.74 5.67
CA PRO A 54 -7.18 -13.40 5.74
C PRO A 54 -6.55 -13.15 4.37
N PHE A 55 -7.11 -13.70 3.29
CA PHE A 55 -6.61 -13.54 1.92
C PHE A 55 -7.33 -12.45 1.12
N ALA A 56 -8.31 -11.77 1.70
CA ALA A 56 -9.06 -10.71 1.02
C ALA A 56 -8.24 -9.43 0.95
N GLY A 57 -7.42 -9.30 -0.10
CA GLY A 57 -6.56 -8.12 -0.33
C GLY A 57 -7.31 -6.79 -0.24
N ARG A 58 -8.57 -6.72 -0.73
CA ARG A 58 -9.39 -5.50 -0.66
C ARG A 58 -9.65 -5.02 0.79
N VAL A 59 -9.84 -5.96 1.72
CA VAL A 59 -10.13 -5.64 3.13
C VAL A 59 -8.87 -5.12 3.80
N TRP A 60 -7.72 -5.72 3.48
CA TRP A 60 -6.42 -5.25 3.94
C TRP A 60 -6.04 -3.88 3.40
N VAL A 61 -6.33 -3.59 2.13
CA VAL A 61 -6.13 -2.25 1.55
C VAL A 61 -6.95 -1.22 2.33
N ALA A 62 -8.26 -1.45 2.49
CA ALA A 62 -9.12 -0.54 3.24
C ALA A 62 -8.67 -0.39 4.70
N TYR A 63 -8.18 -1.47 5.33
CA TYR A 63 -7.68 -1.41 6.70
C TYR A 63 -6.38 -0.59 6.82
N GLY A 64 -5.45 -0.77 5.88
CA GLY A 64 -4.22 0.01 5.82
C GLY A 64 -4.47 1.51 5.59
N GLU A 65 -5.35 1.84 4.64
CA GLU A 65 -5.75 3.22 4.32
C GLU A 65 -6.50 3.91 5.46
N TRP A 66 -7.37 3.19 6.16
CA TRP A 66 -8.01 3.73 7.38
C TRP A 66 -6.97 3.92 8.50
N SER A 67 -6.13 2.92 8.75
CA SER A 67 -5.08 3.00 9.79
C SER A 67 -4.10 4.13 9.52
N GLU A 68 -3.88 4.52 8.27
CA GLU A 68 -3.02 5.64 7.88
C GLU A 68 -3.59 6.98 8.38
N GLN A 69 -4.92 7.11 8.41
CA GLN A 69 -5.61 8.30 8.95
C GLN A 69 -5.46 8.39 10.47
N GLU A 70 -5.40 7.24 11.17
CA GLU A 70 -5.16 7.17 12.61
C GLU A 70 -3.68 7.37 12.97
N GLY A 71 -2.77 6.90 12.11
CA GLY A 71 -1.34 7.17 12.23
C GLY A 71 -0.44 6.23 11.43
N ALA A 72 0.67 6.76 10.92
CA ALA A 72 1.60 6.02 10.07
C ALA A 72 2.18 4.75 10.72
N ALA A 73 2.45 4.78 12.03
CA ALA A 73 2.96 3.61 12.75
C ALA A 73 1.95 2.45 12.77
N GLN A 74 0.66 2.76 12.97
CA GLN A 74 -0.41 1.77 12.97
C GLN A 74 -0.63 1.19 11.56
N ALA A 75 -0.68 2.06 10.55
CA ALA A 75 -0.76 1.62 9.15
C ALA A 75 0.39 0.68 8.77
N ASN A 76 1.63 1.02 9.16
CA ASN A 76 2.78 0.17 8.87
C ASN A 76 2.62 -1.21 9.52
N ALA A 77 2.15 -1.30 10.76
CA ALA A 77 1.93 -2.58 11.44
C ALA A 77 0.89 -3.45 10.68
N VAL A 78 -0.20 -2.84 10.20
CA VAL A 78 -1.21 -3.52 9.39
C VAL A 78 -0.60 -4.03 8.07
N TYR A 79 0.14 -3.18 7.35
CA TYR A 79 0.80 -3.55 6.10
C TYR A 79 1.82 -4.68 6.29
N GLN A 80 2.66 -4.63 7.33
CA GLN A 80 3.63 -5.71 7.57
C GLN A 80 2.95 -7.07 7.78
N ARG A 81 1.76 -7.09 8.40
CA ARG A 81 1.01 -8.32 8.63
C ARG A 81 0.44 -8.90 7.32
N CYS A 82 -0.17 -8.07 6.48
CA CYS A 82 -0.84 -8.56 5.28
C CYS A 82 0.13 -8.90 4.14
N LEU A 83 1.26 -8.18 4.01
CA LEU A 83 2.26 -8.43 2.96
C LEU A 83 2.99 -9.77 3.13
N GLN A 84 2.96 -10.38 4.32
CA GLN A 84 3.48 -11.73 4.55
C GLN A 84 2.50 -12.82 4.07
N GLN A 85 1.21 -12.50 3.97
CA GLN A 85 0.15 -13.49 3.75
C GLN A 85 -0.46 -13.40 2.34
N VAL A 86 -0.52 -12.21 1.76
CA VAL A 86 -1.30 -11.94 0.53
C VAL A 86 -0.42 -11.31 -0.55
N PRO A 87 -0.03 -12.06 -1.60
CA PRO A 87 0.68 -11.51 -2.75
C PRO A 87 -0.31 -10.85 -3.72
N SER A 88 -1.02 -9.81 -3.27
CA SER A 88 -1.97 -9.04 -4.09
C SER A 88 -1.32 -7.77 -4.63
N LEU A 89 -1.38 -7.57 -5.95
CA LEU A 89 -0.85 -6.37 -6.58
C LEU A 89 -1.49 -5.09 -6.03
N ASP A 90 -2.81 -5.06 -5.85
CA ASP A 90 -3.52 -3.90 -5.31
C ASP A 90 -3.05 -3.57 -3.89
N LEU A 91 -2.82 -4.61 -3.07
CA LEU A 91 -2.31 -4.45 -1.71
C LEU A 91 -0.88 -3.90 -1.70
N TRP A 92 -0.02 -4.45 -2.55
CA TRP A 92 1.35 -3.97 -2.70
C TRP A 92 1.40 -2.53 -3.23
N MET A 93 0.56 -2.17 -4.20
CA MET A 93 0.48 -0.79 -4.71
C MET A 93 0.01 0.19 -3.64
N SER A 94 -0.98 -0.19 -2.80
CA SER A 94 -1.42 0.62 -1.67
C SER A 94 -0.28 0.82 -0.64
N TYR A 95 0.43 -0.25 -0.30
CA TYR A 95 1.62 -0.18 0.58
C TYR A 95 2.74 0.69 0.01
N LEU A 96 3.06 0.57 -1.27
CA LEU A 96 4.08 1.40 -1.92
C LEU A 96 3.70 2.88 -1.92
N GLY A 97 2.41 3.18 -2.09
CA GLY A 97 1.85 4.52 -1.91
C GLY A 97 2.10 5.05 -0.49
N PHE A 98 1.81 4.23 0.53
CA PHE A 98 2.12 4.55 1.92
C PHE A 98 3.61 4.80 2.15
N CYS A 99 4.50 3.92 1.64
CA CYS A 99 5.94 4.09 1.77
C CYS A 99 6.42 5.42 1.20
N LYS A 100 5.93 5.81 0.02
CA LYS A 100 6.30 7.10 -0.61
C LYS A 100 5.94 8.33 0.23
N ARG A 101 4.95 8.22 1.12
CA ARG A 101 4.51 9.32 1.99
C ARG A 101 5.26 9.38 3.32
N TYR A 102 5.61 8.23 3.90
CA TYR A 102 6.09 8.16 5.30
C TYR A 102 7.44 7.48 5.50
N GLN A 103 8.06 6.95 4.45
CA GLN A 103 9.33 6.22 4.55
C GLN A 103 10.44 6.96 3.83
N THR A 104 11.68 6.59 4.15
CA THR A 104 12.85 7.10 3.44
C THR A 104 12.88 6.59 2.00
N VAL A 105 13.59 7.31 1.14
CA VAL A 105 13.72 6.93 -0.28
C VAL A 105 14.35 5.54 -0.42
N GLU A 106 15.32 5.22 0.43
CA GLU A 106 15.96 3.92 0.47
C GLU A 106 14.98 2.79 0.82
N GLU A 107 14.10 3.02 1.78
CA GLU A 107 13.03 2.07 2.17
C GLU A 107 12.00 1.91 1.06
N VAL A 108 11.58 3.01 0.42
CA VAL A 108 10.67 2.98 -0.73
C VAL A 108 11.26 2.12 -1.84
N LEU A 109 12.53 2.34 -2.20
CA LEU A 109 13.19 1.58 -3.25
C LEU A 109 13.30 0.09 -2.91
N ARG A 110 13.63 -0.25 -1.66
CA ARG A 110 13.63 -1.64 -1.17
C ARG A 110 12.24 -2.26 -1.24
N ALA A 111 11.18 -1.52 -0.89
CA ALA A 111 9.81 -2.00 -1.00
C ALA A 111 9.41 -2.28 -2.46
N TYR A 112 9.76 -1.40 -3.41
CA TYR A 112 9.52 -1.64 -4.84
C TYR A 112 10.26 -2.86 -5.36
N GLN A 113 11.53 -3.06 -4.96
CA GLN A 113 12.29 -4.25 -5.34
C GLN A 113 11.60 -5.52 -4.86
N ARG A 114 11.22 -5.57 -3.58
CA ARG A 114 10.50 -6.72 -3.01
C ARG A 114 9.18 -6.97 -3.74
N ALA A 115 8.44 -5.91 -4.07
CA ALA A 115 7.20 -6.03 -4.84
C ALA A 115 7.45 -6.61 -6.24
N LEU A 116 8.51 -6.16 -6.93
CA LEU A 116 8.89 -6.65 -8.27
C LEU A 116 9.40 -8.08 -8.24
N ASP A 117 10.14 -8.49 -7.21
CA ASP A 117 10.61 -9.87 -7.07
C ASP A 117 9.43 -10.84 -6.87
N LEU A 118 8.36 -10.40 -6.20
CA LEU A 118 7.16 -11.20 -5.95
C LEU A 118 6.15 -11.16 -7.09
N LEU A 119 5.93 -9.99 -7.69
CA LEU A 119 4.81 -9.71 -8.58
C LEU A 119 5.22 -9.18 -9.95
N GLY A 120 6.51 -8.99 -10.21
CA GLY A 120 6.99 -8.36 -11.45
C GLY A 120 6.71 -9.17 -12.72
N THR A 121 6.44 -10.47 -12.59
CA THR A 121 6.05 -11.37 -13.70
C THR A 121 4.53 -11.46 -13.89
N ASP A 122 3.73 -10.85 -13.01
CA ASP A 122 2.28 -10.83 -13.13
C ASP A 122 1.86 -10.02 -14.38
N SER A 123 0.86 -10.51 -15.11
CA SER A 123 0.37 -9.85 -16.34
C SER A 123 -0.16 -8.44 -16.08
N LYS A 124 -0.59 -8.16 -14.85
CA LYS A 124 -1.09 -6.86 -14.39
C LYS A 124 -0.01 -5.98 -13.77
N ALA A 125 1.24 -6.43 -13.67
CA ALA A 125 2.32 -5.68 -13.02
C ALA A 125 2.76 -4.39 -13.76
N GLY A 126 2.14 -4.05 -14.89
CA GLY A 126 2.43 -2.84 -15.67
C GLY A 126 2.55 -1.57 -14.82
N PRO A 127 1.56 -1.22 -13.98
CA PRO A 127 1.61 -0.04 -13.11
C PRO A 127 2.77 -0.06 -12.12
N LEU A 128 3.11 -1.24 -11.58
CA LEU A 128 4.24 -1.42 -10.66
C LEU A 128 5.56 -1.09 -11.35
N TRP A 129 5.76 -1.61 -12.57
CA TRP A 129 6.94 -1.29 -13.38
C TRP A 129 6.98 0.19 -13.76
N THR A 130 5.88 0.79 -14.21
CA THR A 130 5.88 2.20 -14.62
C THR A 130 6.21 3.15 -13.47
N GLU A 131 5.67 2.89 -12.27
CA GLU A 131 6.00 3.68 -11.09
C GLU A 131 7.45 3.49 -10.66
N TYR A 132 7.96 2.25 -10.69
CA TYR A 132 9.35 1.98 -10.35
C TYR A 132 10.31 2.68 -11.32
N LEU A 133 10.06 2.60 -12.63
CA LEU A 133 10.84 3.30 -13.67
C LEU A 133 10.85 4.81 -13.48
N ALA A 134 9.70 5.40 -13.17
CA ALA A 134 9.59 6.83 -12.90
C ALA A 134 10.40 7.22 -11.66
N LEU A 135 10.37 6.40 -10.60
CA LEU A 135 11.15 6.61 -9.39
C LEU A 135 12.66 6.51 -9.67
N LEU A 136 13.12 5.49 -10.39
CA LEU A 136 14.52 5.33 -10.82
C LEU A 136 15.03 6.56 -11.56
N LYS A 137 14.25 7.02 -12.55
CA LYS A 137 14.56 8.19 -13.36
C LYS A 137 14.67 9.45 -12.51
N HIS A 138 13.71 9.67 -11.61
CA HIS A 138 13.71 10.82 -10.71
C HIS A 138 14.95 10.82 -9.82
N MET A 139 15.29 9.68 -9.22
CA MET A 139 16.43 9.52 -8.34
C MET A 139 17.77 9.77 -9.03
N TYR A 140 17.96 9.17 -10.20
CA TYR A 140 19.16 9.40 -11.00
C TYR A 140 19.34 10.88 -11.35
N ASN A 141 18.26 11.52 -11.79
CA ASN A 141 18.25 12.93 -12.15
C ASN A 141 18.62 13.84 -10.96
N LEU A 142 18.09 13.56 -9.77
CA LEU A 142 18.46 14.28 -8.54
C LEU A 142 19.94 14.13 -8.21
N GLN A 143 20.49 12.91 -8.33
CA GLN A 143 21.90 12.69 -8.08
C GLN A 143 22.78 13.45 -9.08
N ARG A 144 22.43 13.42 -10.36
CA ARG A 144 23.16 14.16 -11.40
C ARG A 144 23.16 15.67 -11.16
N LYS A 145 22.04 16.23 -10.72
CA LYS A 145 21.96 17.65 -10.31
C LYS A 145 22.85 17.95 -9.10
N LYS A 146 22.98 17.01 -8.17
CA LYS A 146 23.88 17.16 -7.02
C LYS A 146 25.36 17.18 -7.44
N GLU A 147 25.72 16.37 -8.44
CA GLU A 147 27.08 16.31 -9.00
C GLU A 147 27.40 17.50 -9.91
N ASN A 148 26.41 18.00 -10.66
CA ASN A 148 26.53 19.18 -11.52
C ASN A 148 25.25 20.05 -11.40
N PRO A 149 25.28 21.13 -10.61
CA PRO A 149 24.12 21.99 -10.35
C PRO A 149 23.55 22.67 -11.60
N ASP A 150 24.40 22.93 -12.60
CA ASP A 150 24.04 23.58 -13.87
C ASP A 150 23.55 22.57 -14.93
N ALA A 151 23.57 21.27 -14.61
CA ALA A 151 22.98 20.28 -15.49
C ALA A 151 21.47 20.53 -15.61
N GLU A 152 21.01 20.86 -16.82
CA GLU A 152 19.58 20.88 -17.12
C GLU A 152 19.00 19.50 -16.81
N VAL A 153 18.20 19.43 -15.74
CA VAL A 153 17.40 18.25 -15.41
C VAL A 153 16.15 18.24 -16.29
N SER A 154 16.33 18.33 -17.60
CA SER A 154 15.27 17.91 -18.51
C SER A 154 15.15 16.40 -18.31
N GLY A 155 13.94 15.84 -18.32
CA GLY A 155 13.71 14.40 -18.17
C GLY A 155 14.37 13.52 -19.24
N GLN A 156 15.35 14.01 -19.98
CA GLN A 156 16.07 13.34 -21.06
C GLN A 156 17.36 12.64 -20.57
N LEU A 157 17.95 13.04 -19.44
CA LEU A 157 19.28 12.57 -19.03
C LEU A 157 19.39 11.04 -18.86
N LEU A 158 18.37 10.41 -18.26
CA LEU A 158 18.31 8.95 -18.16
C LEU A 158 17.90 8.30 -19.50
N ALA A 159 17.06 8.98 -20.30
CA ALA A 159 16.58 8.45 -21.57
C ALA A 159 17.64 8.44 -22.68
N GLN A 160 18.68 9.27 -22.53
CA GLN A 160 19.86 9.32 -23.41
C GLN A 160 20.97 8.36 -22.97
N ASP A 161 20.86 7.74 -21.78
CA ASP A 161 21.79 6.70 -21.36
C ASP A 161 21.53 5.44 -22.20
N ALA A 162 22.59 4.84 -22.74
CA ALA A 162 22.49 3.63 -23.55
C ALA A 162 21.98 2.43 -22.74
N ASN A 163 22.11 2.44 -21.41
CA ASN A 163 21.49 1.46 -20.52
C ASN A 163 20.91 2.12 -19.25
N PRO A 164 19.76 2.80 -19.39
CA PRO A 164 19.14 3.61 -18.33
C PRO A 164 18.90 2.84 -17.03
N MET A 165 18.51 1.58 -17.20
CA MET A 165 18.08 0.70 -16.11
C MET A 165 19.25 0.17 -15.30
N GLU A 166 20.31 -0.30 -15.97
CA GLU A 166 21.53 -0.73 -15.29
C GLU A 166 22.27 0.46 -14.67
N THR A 167 22.29 1.62 -15.33
CA THR A 167 22.88 2.82 -14.73
C THR A 167 22.11 3.24 -13.48
N ALA A 168 20.78 3.33 -13.52
CA ALA A 168 19.98 3.65 -12.34
C ALA A 168 20.21 2.62 -11.21
N ARG A 169 20.19 1.32 -11.53
CA ARG A 169 20.46 0.26 -10.54
C ARG A 169 21.87 0.37 -9.95
N ARG A 170 22.89 0.62 -10.76
CA ARG A 170 24.28 0.77 -10.31
C ARG A 170 24.46 1.98 -9.42
N VAL A 171 23.90 3.11 -9.83
CA VAL A 171 23.96 4.39 -9.11
C VAL A 171 23.29 4.26 -7.74
N MET A 172 22.17 3.54 -7.67
CA MET A 172 21.46 3.32 -6.41
C MET A 172 21.92 2.08 -5.63
N LYS A 173 22.83 1.26 -6.18
CA LYS A 173 23.41 0.07 -5.53
C LYS A 173 23.93 0.32 -4.10
N PRO A 174 24.56 1.47 -3.79
CA PRO A 174 24.96 1.81 -2.42
C PRO A 174 23.79 1.99 -1.45
N LEU A 175 22.64 2.48 -1.93
CA LEU A 175 21.41 2.66 -1.14
C LEU A 175 20.75 1.32 -0.75
N PHE A 176 21.09 0.25 -1.48
CA PHE A 176 20.59 -1.10 -1.26
C PHE A 176 21.47 -1.97 -0.35
N LYS A 177 22.67 -1.49 0.03
CA LYS A 177 23.60 -2.20 0.91
C LYS A 177 23.49 -1.70 2.36
N LYS A 178 22.40 -1.99 3.06
CA LYS A 178 22.31 -2.02 4.53
C LYS A 178 21.19 -2.95 4.96
#